data_AF-A0A961RXK6-F1
#
_entry.id   AF-A0A961RXK6-F1
#
_cell.length_a   1.000
_cell.length_b   1.000
_cell.length_c   1.000
_cell.angle_alpha   90.00
_cell.angle_beta   90.00
_cell.angle_gamma   90.00
#
_symmetry.space_group_name_H-M   'P 1'
#
loop_
_entity.id
_entity.type
_entity.pdbx_description
1 polymer ?
#
loop_
_entity_poly.entity_id
_entity_poly.type
_entity_poly.pdbx_seq_one_letter_code
_entity_poly.pdbx_strand_id
1 'polypeptide(L)'
;RCGMAGEPGHVCRRGPRCVSDYQARLSGPFLDRIDIRIDVPAVSAADMFARAPSEPSETVARRVAQARLVQSERYAAAGLSVETNAAVTNSQIEAAARIDAKAVSLLRDAAEAMRFSARAYHRIIKVARTIADLEGADGIARIHVAEAISYRVVSDRVAQAA
;
A
#
# COMPACT_ATOMS: atom_id res chain seq x y z
N ARG A 1 -22.66 -9.60 15.03
CA ARG A 1 -21.27 -10.03 14.73
C ARG A 1 -20.39 -8.78 14.70
N CYS A 2 -19.08 -8.87 14.94
CA CYS A 2 -18.20 -7.72 15.24
C CYS A 2 -17.82 -6.85 14.02
N GLY A 3 -18.75 -6.62 13.09
CA GLY A 3 -18.49 -5.89 11.85
C GLY A 3 -18.27 -4.39 12.04
N MET A 4 -18.59 -3.85 13.22
CA MET A 4 -18.44 -2.42 13.58
C MET A 4 -17.19 -2.18 14.45
N ALA A 5 -16.26 -3.15 14.51
CA ALA A 5 -15.03 -3.00 15.29
C ALA A 5 -14.17 -1.87 14.72
N GLY A 6 -13.71 -0.95 15.57
CA GLY A 6 -12.91 0.20 15.17
C GLY A 6 -13.73 1.44 14.81
N GLU A 7 -15.07 1.37 14.81
CA GLU A 7 -15.89 2.56 14.68
C GLU A 7 -15.81 3.44 15.94
N PRO A 8 -15.66 4.77 15.80
CA PRO A 8 -15.68 5.68 16.93
C PRO A 8 -16.94 5.48 17.79
N GLY A 9 -16.76 5.19 19.08
CA GLY A 9 -17.86 4.98 20.02
C GLY A 9 -18.48 3.57 20.02
N HIS A 10 -18.01 2.65 19.18
CA HIS A 10 -18.48 1.26 19.19
C HIS A 10 -17.61 0.36 20.08
N VAL A 11 -18.21 -0.22 21.13
CA VAL A 11 -17.58 -1.25 21.95
C VAL A 11 -18.29 -2.58 21.76
N CYS A 12 -17.55 -3.62 21.36
CA CYS A 12 -18.12 -4.94 21.17
C CYS A 12 -18.59 -5.53 22.50
N ARG A 13 -19.90 -5.79 22.62
CA ARG A 13 -20.50 -6.44 23.81
C ARG A 13 -19.92 -7.84 24.12
N ARG A 14 -19.31 -8.49 23.12
CA ARG A 14 -18.68 -9.83 23.26
C ARG A 14 -17.19 -9.76 23.58
N GLY A 15 -16.67 -8.54 23.82
CA GLY A 15 -15.28 -8.30 24.21
C GLY A 15 -14.27 -8.38 23.06
N PRO A 16 -12.98 -8.13 23.37
CA PRO A 16 -11.90 -8.00 22.37
C PRO A 16 -11.68 -9.26 21.54
N ARG A 17 -11.87 -10.45 22.13
CA ARG A 17 -11.74 -11.73 21.42
C ARG A 17 -12.66 -11.83 20.21
N CYS A 18 -13.88 -11.29 20.32
CA CYS A 18 -14.83 -11.30 19.21
C CYS A 18 -14.36 -10.44 18.01
N VAL A 19 -13.56 -9.39 18.25
CA VAL A 19 -12.93 -8.58 17.20
C VAL A 19 -11.86 -9.39 16.51
N SER A 20 -10.94 -9.95 17.30
CA SER A 20 -9.83 -10.79 16.82
C SER A 20 -10.33 -11.98 16.00
N ASP A 21 -11.32 -12.72 16.50
CA ASP A 21 -11.89 -13.88 15.80
C ASP A 21 -12.58 -13.48 14.49
N TYR A 22 -13.17 -12.29 14.45
CA TYR A 22 -13.83 -11.78 13.25
C TYR A 22 -12.82 -11.37 12.18
N GLN A 23 -11.74 -10.68 12.57
CA GLN A 23 -10.64 -10.28 11.68
C GLN A 23 -9.82 -11.50 11.20
N ALA A 24 -9.62 -12.49 12.06
CA ALA A 24 -8.90 -13.73 11.75
C ALA A 24 -9.58 -14.62 10.70
N ARG A 25 -10.81 -14.27 10.26
CA ARG A 25 -11.48 -14.93 9.12
C ARG A 25 -10.74 -14.72 7.80
N LEU A 26 -9.87 -13.71 7.71
CA LEU A 26 -8.99 -13.50 6.58
C LEU A 26 -7.62 -14.13 6.90
N SER A 27 -7.20 -15.09 6.10
CA SER A 27 -5.94 -15.79 6.34
C SER A 27 -4.74 -14.89 6.02
N GLY A 28 -3.64 -15.07 6.76
CA GLY A 28 -2.36 -14.41 6.47
C GLY A 28 -1.91 -14.59 5.00
N PRO A 29 -1.92 -15.83 4.44
CA PRO A 29 -1.59 -16.05 3.04
C PRO A 29 -2.49 -15.32 2.03
N PHE A 30 -3.75 -15.02 2.38
CA PHE A 30 -4.62 -14.19 1.55
C PHE A 30 -4.20 -12.72 1.63
N LEU A 31 -4.00 -12.19 2.84
CA LEU A 31 -3.58 -10.80 3.07
C LEU A 31 -2.23 -10.49 2.42
N ASP A 32 -1.33 -11.48 2.34
CA ASP A 32 -0.07 -11.39 1.61
C ASP A 32 -0.22 -11.17 0.11
N ARG A 33 -1.42 -11.41 -0.45
CA ARG A 33 -1.74 -11.12 -1.86
C ARG A 33 -2.29 -9.72 -2.08
N ILE A 34 -2.55 -8.96 -1.01
CA ILE A 34 -3.08 -7.60 -1.08
C ILE A 34 -1.90 -6.62 -1.01
N ASP A 35 -1.83 -5.76 -2.02
CA ASP A 35 -0.72 -4.82 -2.21
C ASP A 35 -0.87 -3.59 -1.33
N ILE A 36 -2.10 -3.08 -1.22
CA ILE A 36 -2.47 -1.86 -0.48
C ILE A 36 -3.69 -2.18 0.40
N ARG A 37 -3.61 -1.79 1.67
CA ARG A 37 -4.65 -1.89 2.67
C ARG A 37 -4.75 -0.54 3.38
N ILE A 38 -5.92 0.08 3.30
CA ILE A 38 -6.16 1.41 3.88
C ILE A 38 -7.43 1.32 4.73
N ASP A 39 -7.34 1.77 5.98
CA ASP A 39 -8.52 1.95 6.81
C ASP A 39 -9.22 3.24 6.41
N VAL A 40 -10.46 3.10 5.95
CA VAL A 40 -11.32 4.23 5.62
C VAL A 40 -12.34 4.36 6.74
N PRO A 41 -12.27 5.42 7.57
CA PRO A 41 -13.25 5.61 8.64
C PRO A 41 -14.65 5.83 8.05
N ALA A 42 -15.67 5.55 8.85
CA ALA A 42 -17.04 5.89 8.50
C ALA A 42 -17.16 7.40 8.23
N VAL A 43 -17.77 7.75 7.10
CA VAL A 43 -18.02 9.14 6.72
C VAL A 43 -19.27 9.61 7.46
N SER A 44 -19.20 10.76 8.15
CA SER A 44 -20.39 11.30 8.81
C SER A 44 -21.38 11.87 7.79
N ALA A 45 -22.67 11.94 8.14
CA ALA A 45 -23.66 12.57 7.28
C ALA A 45 -23.29 14.03 6.97
N ALA A 46 -22.71 14.75 7.93
CA ALA A 46 -22.23 16.12 7.73
C ALA A 46 -21.09 16.18 6.69
N ASP A 47 -20.14 15.26 6.75
CA ASP A 47 -19.03 15.18 5.78
C ASP A 47 -19.52 14.83 4.38
N MET A 48 -20.58 14.02 4.24
CA MET A 48 -21.19 13.71 2.94
C MET A 48 -21.79 14.94 2.26
N PHE A 49 -22.32 15.88 3.04
CA PHE A 49 -22.86 17.15 2.52
C PHE A 49 -21.81 18.26 2.46
N ALA A 50 -20.67 18.10 3.15
CA ALA A 50 -19.58 19.06 3.11
C ALA A 50 -18.90 19.03 1.73
N ARG A 51 -18.89 20.18 1.05
CA ARG A 51 -18.04 20.39 -0.13
C ARG A 51 -16.64 20.79 0.35
N ALA A 52 -15.85 19.81 0.77
CA ALA A 52 -14.43 20.03 0.99
C ALA A 52 -13.72 20.22 -0.37
N PRO A 53 -12.75 21.13 -0.49
CA PRO A 53 -11.91 21.20 -1.68
C PRO A 53 -11.18 19.86 -1.85
N SER A 54 -11.34 19.25 -3.01
CA SER A 54 -10.64 18.02 -3.40
C SER A 54 -9.88 18.23 -4.70
N GLU A 55 -8.81 17.45 -4.89
CA GLU A 55 -8.10 17.41 -6.17
C GLU A 55 -9.07 16.91 -7.26
N PRO A 56 -9.24 17.64 -8.38
CA PRO A 56 -10.10 17.19 -9.47
C PRO A 56 -9.64 15.84 -10.04
N SER A 57 -10.60 14.98 -10.40
CA SER A 57 -10.28 13.66 -10.97
C SER A 57 -9.43 13.75 -12.25
N GLU A 58 -9.58 14.82 -13.03
CA GLU A 58 -8.76 15.07 -14.22
C GLU A 58 -7.28 15.26 -13.87
N THR A 59 -6.97 15.98 -12.78
CA THR A 59 -5.59 16.17 -12.31
C THR A 59 -4.98 14.85 -11.88
N VAL A 60 -5.73 14.04 -11.12
CA VAL A 60 -5.30 12.70 -10.70
C VAL A 60 -5.08 11.78 -11.92
N ALA A 61 -6.01 11.78 -12.87
CA ALA A 61 -5.95 10.95 -14.07
C ALA A 61 -4.69 11.25 -14.91
N ARG A 62 -4.34 12.53 -15.06
CA ARG A 62 -3.13 12.96 -15.76
C ARG A 62 -1.85 12.49 -15.06
N ARG A 63 -1.78 12.61 -13.73
CA ARG A 63 -0.66 12.09 -12.92
C ARG A 63 -0.50 10.58 -13.08
N VAL A 64 -1.61 9.83 -13.05
CA VAL A 64 -1.61 8.37 -13.25
C VAL A 64 -1.18 7.99 -14.67
N ALA A 65 -1.68 8.70 -15.68
CA ALA A 65 -1.32 8.45 -17.08
C ALA A 65 0.17 8.67 -17.32
N GLN A 66 0.74 9.75 -16.77
CA GLN A 66 2.18 10.01 -16.85
C GLN A 66 3.01 8.90 -16.20
N ALA A 67 2.66 8.46 -14.99
CA ALA A 67 3.37 7.37 -14.32
C ALA A 67 3.30 6.06 -15.12
N ARG A 68 2.15 5.74 -15.74
CA ARG A 68 2.00 4.56 -16.60
C ARG A 68 2.81 4.66 -17.89
N LEU A 69 2.88 5.84 -18.50
CA LEU A 69 3.71 6.06 -19.69
C LEU A 69 5.18 5.77 -19.37
N VAL A 70 5.71 6.32 -18.27
CA VAL A 70 7.09 6.07 -17.81
C VAL A 70 7.34 4.58 -17.56
N GLN A 71 6.37 3.86 -16.99
CA GLN A 71 6.47 2.41 -16.78
C GLN A 71 6.53 1.65 -18.11
N SER A 72 5.61 1.95 -19.03
CA SER A 72 5.55 1.32 -20.34
C SER A 72 6.84 1.55 -21.14
N GLU A 73 7.34 2.78 -21.16
CA GLU A 73 8.61 3.13 -21.83
C GLU A 73 9.80 2.38 -21.21
N ARG A 74 9.90 2.36 -19.87
CA ARG A 74 10.95 1.61 -19.16
C ARG A 74 10.97 0.14 -19.54
N TYR A 75 9.80 -0.47 -19.63
CA TYR A 75 9.67 -1.90 -19.91
C TYR A 75 9.84 -2.22 -21.39
N ALA A 76 9.35 -1.36 -22.29
CA ALA A 76 9.62 -1.46 -23.72
C ALA A 76 11.12 -1.37 -24.01
N ALA A 77 11.83 -0.45 -23.36
CA ALA A 77 13.30 -0.33 -23.46
C ALA A 77 14.05 -1.56 -22.93
N ALA A 78 13.43 -2.33 -22.03
CA ALA A 78 13.94 -3.61 -21.54
C ALA A 78 13.48 -4.82 -22.38
N GLY A 79 12.80 -4.59 -23.52
CA GLY A 79 12.30 -5.65 -24.41
C GLY A 79 11.06 -6.38 -23.87
N LEU A 80 10.32 -5.78 -22.94
CA LEU A 80 9.15 -6.38 -22.32
C LEU A 80 7.86 -5.77 -22.87
N SER A 81 6.85 -6.61 -23.16
CA SER A 81 5.51 -6.19 -23.58
C SER A 81 4.57 -6.03 -22.39
N VAL A 82 4.93 -5.20 -21.42
CA VAL A 82 4.15 -4.93 -20.20
C VAL A 82 4.11 -3.43 -19.91
N GLU A 83 2.97 -2.94 -19.46
CA GLU A 83 2.74 -1.49 -19.31
C GLU A 83 2.81 -1.00 -17.86
N THR A 84 2.90 -1.91 -16.88
CA THR A 84 2.86 -1.51 -15.46
C THR A 84 3.78 -2.33 -14.56
N ASN A 85 4.19 -1.71 -13.45
CA ASN A 85 4.97 -2.37 -12.38
C ASN A 85 4.22 -3.57 -11.76
N ALA A 86 2.88 -3.58 -11.84
CA ALA A 86 2.07 -4.69 -11.34
C ALA A 86 2.23 -5.95 -12.21
N ALA A 87 2.37 -5.78 -13.53
CA ALA A 87 2.37 -6.87 -14.51
C ALA A 87 3.71 -7.62 -14.64
N VAL A 88 4.81 -7.05 -14.14
CA VAL A 88 6.13 -7.68 -14.23
C VAL A 88 6.35 -8.80 -13.21
N THR A 89 7.28 -9.71 -13.49
CA THR A 89 7.77 -10.72 -12.56
C THR A 89 8.63 -10.10 -11.44
N ASN A 90 8.96 -10.90 -10.43
CA ASN A 90 9.80 -10.45 -9.32
C ASN A 90 11.23 -10.07 -9.75
N SER A 91 11.83 -10.82 -10.67
CA SER A 91 13.15 -10.49 -11.21
C SER A 91 13.14 -9.21 -12.06
N GLN A 92 12.07 -9.02 -12.84
CA GLN A 92 11.89 -7.83 -13.68
C GLN A 92 11.68 -6.56 -12.82
N ILE A 93 10.92 -6.64 -11.72
CA ILE A 93 10.76 -5.48 -10.83
C ILE A 93 12.06 -5.15 -10.10
N GLU A 94 12.85 -6.15 -9.67
CA GLU A 94 14.15 -5.91 -9.04
C GLU A 94 15.10 -5.15 -9.98
N ALA A 95 15.13 -5.52 -11.26
CA ALA A 95 15.91 -4.80 -12.27
C ALA A 95 15.43 -3.35 -12.49
N ALA A 96 14.11 -3.11 -12.39
CA ALA A 96 13.52 -1.78 -12.57
C ALA A 96 13.60 -0.89 -11.32
N ALA A 97 13.77 -1.47 -10.13
CA ALA A 97 13.56 -0.78 -8.86
C ALA A 97 14.58 0.33 -8.59
N ARG A 98 15.86 0.13 -8.96
CA ARG A 98 16.98 1.07 -8.68
C ARG A 98 16.88 1.66 -7.26
N ILE A 99 16.96 0.78 -6.27
CA ILE A 99 16.71 1.12 -4.86
C ILE A 99 17.97 1.75 -4.26
N ASP A 100 17.83 2.90 -3.61
CA ASP A 100 18.95 3.53 -2.90
C ASP A 100 19.34 2.74 -1.63
N ALA A 101 20.55 2.97 -1.12
CA ALA A 101 21.06 2.25 0.05
C ALA A 101 20.21 2.48 1.33
N LYS A 102 19.63 3.68 1.50
CA LYS A 102 18.81 4.03 2.67
C LYS A 102 17.44 3.35 2.64
N ALA A 103 16.90 3.11 1.45
CA ALA A 103 15.68 2.37 1.17
C ALA A 103 15.90 0.87 1.36
N VAL A 104 17.04 0.32 0.91
CA VAL A 104 17.42 -1.08 1.18
C VAL A 104 17.54 -1.33 2.68
N SER A 105 18.18 -0.43 3.44
CA SER A 105 18.26 -0.52 4.91
C SER A 105 16.87 -0.54 5.53
N LEU A 106 15.98 0.38 5.15
CA LEU A 106 14.61 0.41 5.67
C LEU A 106 13.82 -0.87 5.34
N LEU A 107 13.95 -1.40 4.12
CA LEU A 107 13.31 -2.65 3.73
C LEU A 107 13.76 -3.83 4.60
N ARG A 108 15.07 -3.90 4.92
CA ARG A 108 15.63 -4.94 5.79
C ARG A 108 15.07 -4.83 7.21
N ASP A 109 15.16 -3.64 7.80
CA ASP A 109 14.70 -3.40 9.17
C ASP A 109 13.20 -3.72 9.30
N ALA A 110 12.40 -3.31 8.31
CA ALA A 110 10.98 -3.62 8.27
C ALA A 110 10.70 -5.11 8.06
N ALA A 111 11.46 -5.80 7.21
CA ALA A 111 11.30 -7.23 6.98
C ALA A 111 11.58 -8.04 8.25
N GLU A 112 12.58 -7.66 9.04
CA GLU A 112 12.90 -8.28 10.33
C GLU A 112 11.83 -7.99 11.38
N ALA A 113 11.47 -6.71 11.57
CA ALA A 113 10.50 -6.29 12.59
C ALA A 113 9.08 -6.81 12.32
N MET A 114 8.66 -6.83 11.06
CA MET A 114 7.29 -7.17 10.64
C MET A 114 7.17 -8.59 10.08
N ARG A 115 8.27 -9.35 10.02
CA ARG A 115 8.35 -10.72 9.49
C ARG A 115 7.74 -10.85 8.09
N PHE A 116 8.18 -10.00 7.16
CA PHE A 116 7.69 -10.05 5.78
C PHE A 116 8.03 -11.37 5.10
N SER A 117 7.05 -11.95 4.41
CA SER A 117 7.32 -13.02 3.44
C SER A 117 8.07 -12.46 2.22
N ALA A 118 8.75 -13.32 1.46
CA ALA A 118 9.37 -12.92 0.19
C ALA A 118 8.36 -12.26 -0.77
N ARG A 119 7.10 -12.71 -0.72
CA ARG A 119 6.01 -12.11 -1.48
C ARG A 119 5.70 -10.69 -1.01
N ALA A 120 5.61 -10.47 0.30
CA ALA A 120 5.39 -9.15 0.87
C ALA A 120 6.48 -8.16 0.44
N TYR A 121 7.75 -8.59 0.46
CA TYR A 121 8.89 -7.81 -0.01
C TYR A 121 8.71 -7.34 -1.47
N HIS A 122 8.43 -8.25 -2.41
CA HIS A 122 8.25 -7.87 -3.81
C HIS A 122 7.03 -6.99 -4.06
N ARG A 123 5.96 -7.16 -3.28
CA ARG A 123 4.79 -6.25 -3.36
C ARG A 123 5.13 -4.85 -2.89
N ILE A 124 5.89 -4.70 -1.80
CA ILE A 124 6.36 -3.39 -1.34
C ILE A 124 7.19 -2.71 -2.41
N ILE A 125 8.10 -3.43 -3.07
CA ILE A 125 8.91 -2.86 -4.15
C ILE A 125 8.05 -2.40 -5.33
N LYS A 126 7.05 -3.19 -5.75
CA LYS A 126 6.14 -2.79 -6.83
C LYS A 126 5.38 -1.51 -6.50
N VAL A 127 4.89 -1.38 -5.27
CA VAL A 127 4.20 -0.18 -4.80
C VAL A 127 5.17 1.01 -4.71
N ALA A 128 6.34 0.82 -4.10
CA ALA A 128 7.36 1.86 -3.96
C ALA A 128 7.88 2.36 -5.32
N ARG A 129 8.05 1.48 -6.31
CA ARG A 129 8.40 1.88 -7.69
C ARG A 129 7.30 2.72 -8.31
N THR A 130 6.03 2.36 -8.08
CA THR A 130 4.89 3.11 -8.59
C THR A 130 4.77 4.49 -7.94
N ILE A 131 5.06 4.60 -6.64
CA ILE A 131 5.13 5.90 -5.94
C ILE A 131 6.24 6.77 -6.54
N ALA A 132 7.45 6.20 -6.72
CA ALA A 132 8.55 6.89 -7.38
C ALA A 132 8.16 7.39 -8.78
N ASP A 133 7.42 6.58 -9.55
CA ASP A 133 6.95 6.95 -10.89
C ASP A 133 5.92 8.09 -10.86
N LEU A 134 5.06 8.13 -9.84
CA LEU A 134 4.10 9.23 -9.63
C LEU A 134 4.79 10.55 -9.25
N GLU A 135 5.96 10.49 -8.61
CA GLU A 135 6.80 11.64 -8.28
C GLU A 135 7.79 12.01 -9.39
N GLY A 136 7.89 11.19 -10.46
CA GLY A 136 8.87 11.39 -11.52
C GLY A 136 10.31 11.09 -11.11
N ALA A 137 10.52 10.29 -10.06
CA ALA A 137 11.83 9.92 -9.56
C ALA A 137 12.46 8.75 -10.36
N ASP A 138 13.74 8.85 -10.67
CA ASP A 138 14.47 7.82 -11.42
C ASP A 138 14.61 6.49 -10.67
N GLY A 139 14.62 6.53 -9.34
CA GLY A 139 14.89 5.40 -8.46
C GLY A 139 13.97 5.37 -7.24
N ILE A 140 14.00 4.25 -6.52
CA ILE A 140 13.26 4.12 -5.26
C ILE A 140 14.11 4.71 -4.13
N ALA A 141 13.63 5.81 -3.56
CA ALA A 141 14.18 6.43 -2.36
C ALA A 141 13.54 5.89 -1.08
N ARG A 142 14.18 6.18 0.07
CA ARG A 142 13.68 5.75 1.39
C ARG A 142 12.22 6.17 1.64
N ILE A 143 11.81 7.35 1.17
CA ILE A 143 10.46 7.86 1.37
C ILE A 143 9.40 7.01 0.65
N HIS A 144 9.66 6.59 -0.59
CA HIS A 144 8.74 5.74 -1.35
C HIS A 144 8.56 4.36 -0.68
N VAL A 145 9.64 3.80 -0.11
CA VAL A 145 9.56 2.55 0.66
C VAL A 145 8.74 2.75 1.94
N ALA A 146 9.00 3.83 2.67
CA ALA A 146 8.27 4.12 3.91
C ALA A 146 6.76 4.24 3.65
N GLU A 147 6.38 4.95 2.60
CA GLU A 147 4.98 5.08 2.19
C GLU A 147 4.38 3.73 1.75
N ALA A 148 5.08 2.96 0.92
CA ALA A 148 4.63 1.63 0.50
C ALA A 148 4.43 0.66 1.68
N ILE A 149 5.31 0.71 2.69
CA ILE A 149 5.15 -0.05 3.93
C ILE A 149 3.92 0.43 4.70
N SER A 150 3.68 1.74 4.80
CA SER A 150 2.53 2.30 5.50
C SER A 150 1.19 1.81 4.91
N TYR A 151 1.13 1.62 3.59
CA TYR A 151 -0.05 1.05 2.92
C TYR A 151 -0.21 -0.46 3.13
N ARG A 152 0.82 -1.19 3.58
CA ARG A 152 0.66 -2.61 3.92
C ARG A 152 0.37 -2.80 5.38
N VAL A 153 0.92 -1.96 6.25
CA VAL A 153 0.65 -2.04 7.68
C VAL A 153 -0.65 -1.31 7.96
N VAL A 154 -1.77 -2.03 7.84
CA VAL A 154 -2.97 -1.64 8.57
C VAL A 154 -2.56 -1.63 10.02
N SER A 155 -2.40 -0.45 10.58
CA SER A 155 -2.12 -0.32 11.99
C SER A 155 -3.24 -1.06 12.71
N ASP A 156 -2.91 -1.92 13.67
CA ASP A 156 -3.82 -2.26 14.75
C ASP A 156 -4.10 -0.99 15.59
N ARG A 157 -4.56 0.10 14.97
CA ARG A 157 -5.06 1.29 15.65
C ARG A 157 -6.28 0.97 16.51
N VAL A 158 -6.83 -0.24 16.37
CA VAL A 158 -7.81 -0.82 17.27
C VAL A 158 -7.21 -1.20 18.64
N ALA A 159 -5.88 -1.34 18.78
CA ALA A 159 -5.22 -1.76 20.02
C ALA A 159 -4.53 -0.63 20.83
N GLN A 160 -4.32 0.57 20.26
CA GLN A 160 -3.58 1.67 20.92
C GLN A 160 -4.44 2.88 21.32
N ALA A 161 -5.76 2.82 21.14
CA ALA A 161 -6.69 3.89 21.54
C ALA A 161 -7.79 3.41 22.51
N ALA A 162 -7.51 2.38 23.30
CA ALA A 162 -8.35 1.88 24.38
C ALA A 162 -7.60 1.87 25.71
#